data_AF-A0A1J4SHE0-F1
#
_entry.id   AF-A0A1J4SHE0-F1
#
_cell.length_a   1.000
_cell.length_b   1.000
_cell.length_c   1.000
_cell.angle_alpha   90.00
_cell.angle_beta   90.00
_cell.angle_gamma   90.00
#
_symmetry.space_group_name_H-M   'P 1'
#
loop_
_entity.id
_entity.type
_entity.pdbx_description
1 polymer ?
#
loop_
_entity_poly.entity_id
_entity_poly.type
_entity_poly.pdbx_seq_one_letter_code
_entity_poly.pdbx_strand_id
1 'polypeptide(L)'
;MEKLQREIKKAEENIPKVINANSPRETEQGLAKLVLTLVELIRRLMEKEAFRRVKRGTLSRGEIQKLGLSLKAVKKKIKEIQAIFGIEDEELNLDLGPLGNLM
;
A
#
# COMPACT_ATOMS: atom_id res chain seq x y z
N MET A 1 14.82 -33.64 3.16
CA MET A 1 13.98 -32.96 4.18
C MET A 1 14.66 -31.71 4.75
N GLU A 2 15.92 -31.77 5.24
CA GLU A 2 16.62 -30.58 5.77
C GLU A 2 16.78 -29.42 4.78
N LYS A 3 17.06 -29.70 3.51
CA LYS A 3 17.24 -28.65 2.49
C LYS A 3 15.94 -27.86 2.23
N LEU A 4 14.81 -28.57 2.18
CA LEU A 4 13.49 -27.97 2.04
C LEU A 4 13.13 -27.13 3.27
N GLN A 5 13.44 -27.61 4.48
CA GLN A 5 13.25 -26.83 5.71
C GLN A 5 14.10 -25.55 5.75
N ARG A 6 15.34 -25.58 5.23
CA ARG A 6 16.19 -24.37 5.12
C ARG A 6 15.67 -23.38 4.09
N GLU A 7 15.16 -23.86 2.96
CA GLU A 7 14.56 -23.01 1.92
C GLU A 7 13.24 -22.38 2.40
N ILE A 8 12.39 -23.14 3.11
CA ILE A 8 11.18 -22.62 3.76
C ILE A 8 11.55 -21.57 4.82
N LYS A 9 12.53 -21.85 5.69
CA LYS A 9 12.97 -20.89 6.72
C LYS A 9 13.53 -19.60 6.10
N LYS A 10 14.33 -19.70 5.03
CA LYS A 10 14.81 -18.54 4.27
C LYS A 10 13.68 -17.78 3.59
N ALA A 11 12.66 -18.48 3.11
CA ALA A 11 11.47 -17.85 2.56
C ALA A 11 10.65 -17.17 3.67
N GLU A 12 10.45 -17.78 4.82
CA GLU A 12 9.78 -17.18 5.99
C GLU A 12 10.55 -15.97 6.56
N GLU A 13 11.88 -15.97 6.48
CA GLU A 13 12.74 -14.84 6.85
C GLU A 13 12.67 -13.67 5.83
N ASN A 14 12.30 -13.93 4.57
CA ASN A 14 12.30 -12.94 3.48
C ASN A 14 10.91 -12.62 2.90
N ILE A 15 9.88 -13.41 3.22
CA ILE A 15 8.48 -13.05 3.00
C ILE A 15 8.21 -12.02 4.08
N PRO A 16 8.06 -10.73 3.74
CA PRO A 16 7.65 -9.77 4.75
C PRO A 16 6.36 -10.32 5.36
N LYS A 17 6.20 -10.21 6.69
CA LYS A 17 5.05 -10.73 7.45
C LYS A 17 3.74 -10.02 7.10
N VAL A 18 3.50 -9.76 5.81
CA VAL A 18 2.40 -8.97 5.26
C VAL A 18 1.12 -9.78 5.24
N ILE A 19 1.24 -11.08 4.96
CA ILE A 19 0.11 -11.99 4.91
C ILE A 19 0.36 -13.11 5.92
N ASN A 20 -0.24 -12.98 7.11
CA ASN A 20 -0.31 -14.09 8.05
C ASN A 20 -1.37 -15.08 7.55
N ALA A 21 -0.93 -16.29 7.16
CA ALA A 21 -1.81 -17.32 6.62
C ALA A 21 -2.21 -18.39 7.65
N ASN A 22 -2.10 -18.09 8.95
CA ASN A 22 -2.35 -19.09 10.01
C ASN A 22 -3.85 -19.40 10.20
N SER A 23 -4.73 -18.52 9.71
CA SER A 23 -6.17 -18.73 9.66
C SER A 23 -6.79 -18.04 8.43
N PRO A 24 -7.98 -18.48 7.96
CA PRO A 24 -8.68 -17.81 6.85
C PRO A 24 -8.93 -16.32 7.13
N ARG A 25 -9.25 -15.97 8.37
CA ARG A 25 -9.50 -14.58 8.81
C ARG A 25 -8.23 -13.73 8.79
N GLU A 26 -7.12 -14.26 9.30
CA GLU A 26 -5.82 -13.56 9.24
C GLU A 26 -5.34 -13.37 7.80
N THR A 27 -5.62 -14.35 6.93
CA THR A 27 -5.29 -14.29 5.51
C THR A 27 -6.06 -13.17 4.82
N GLU A 28 -7.37 -13.07 5.08
CA GLU A 28 -8.22 -12.00 4.54
C GLU A 28 -7.74 -10.62 4.98
N GLN A 29 -7.43 -10.44 6.27
CA GLN A 29 -6.90 -9.17 6.80
C GLN A 29 -5.53 -8.82 6.22
N GLY A 30 -4.60 -9.79 6.14
CA GLY A 30 -3.28 -9.58 5.56
C GLY A 30 -3.33 -9.23 4.07
N LEU A 31 -4.21 -9.88 3.32
CA LEU A 31 -4.43 -9.55 1.91
C LEU A 31 -5.04 -8.15 1.74
N ALA A 32 -6.05 -7.80 2.56
CA ALA A 32 -6.63 -6.46 2.54
C ALA A 32 -5.57 -5.39 2.83
N LYS A 33 -4.72 -5.62 3.84
CA LYS A 33 -3.59 -4.75 4.17
C LYS A 33 -2.64 -4.59 2.99
N LEU A 34 -2.20 -5.69 2.37
CA LEU A 34 -1.30 -5.63 1.20
C LEU A 34 -1.92 -4.83 0.05
N VAL A 35 -3.18 -5.10 -0.30
CA VAL A 35 -3.86 -4.39 -1.39
C VAL A 35 -3.99 -2.91 -1.08
N LEU A 36 -4.38 -2.55 0.15
CA LEU A 36 -4.47 -1.14 0.57
C LEU A 36 -3.12 -0.44 0.54
N THR A 37 -2.05 -1.10 1.00
CA THR A 37 -0.67 -0.60 0.89
C THR A 37 -0.29 -0.30 -0.56
N LEU A 38 -0.57 -1.21 -1.49
CA LEU A 38 -0.28 -1.01 -2.92
C LEU A 38 -1.09 0.14 -3.50
N VAL A 39 -2.37 0.23 -3.17
CA VAL A 39 -3.25 1.32 -3.64
C VAL A 39 -2.77 2.67 -3.08
N GLU A 40 -2.38 2.73 -1.81
CA GLU A 40 -1.84 3.94 -1.19
C GLU A 40 -0.51 4.36 -1.81
N LEU A 41 0.39 3.40 -2.10
CA LEU A 41 1.63 3.66 -2.82
C LEU A 41 1.35 4.29 -4.19
N ILE A 42 0.47 3.69 -4.98
CA ILE A 42 0.08 4.21 -6.30
C ILE A 42 -0.51 5.62 -6.15
N ARG A 43 -1.39 5.85 -5.17
CA ARG A 43 -1.98 7.18 -4.89
C ARG A 43 -0.90 8.22 -4.61
N ARG A 44 0.11 7.91 -3.78
CA ARG A 44 1.24 8.81 -3.48
C ARG A 44 2.12 9.08 -4.70
N LEU A 45 2.35 8.07 -5.54
CA LEU A 45 3.08 8.24 -6.81
C LEU A 45 2.31 9.15 -7.77
N MET A 46 1.00 8.97 -7.87
CA MET A 46 0.12 9.84 -8.67
C MET A 46 0.13 11.27 -8.13
N GLU A 47 0.09 11.48 -6.82
CA GLU A 47 0.22 12.81 -6.20
C GLU A 47 1.55 13.48 -6.54
N LYS A 48 2.65 12.72 -6.46
CA LYS A 48 3.98 13.24 -6.80
C LYS A 48 4.07 13.65 -8.27
N GLU A 49 3.48 12.85 -9.17
CA GLU A 49 3.41 13.19 -10.60
C GLU A 49 2.49 14.38 -10.87
N ALA A 50 1.32 14.43 -10.22
CA ALA A 50 0.40 15.56 -10.27
C ALA A 50 1.12 16.86 -9.90
N PHE A 51 1.88 16.85 -8.80
CA PHE A 51 2.66 17.99 -8.36
C PHE A 51 3.72 18.41 -9.39
N ARG A 52 4.41 17.45 -10.02
CA ARG A 52 5.36 17.74 -11.11
C ARG A 52 4.69 18.40 -12.30
N ARG A 53 3.52 17.92 -12.73
CA ARG A 53 2.75 18.48 -13.85
C ARG A 53 2.26 19.89 -13.56
N VAL A 54 1.79 20.14 -12.34
CA VAL A 54 1.43 21.49 -11.87
C VAL A 54 2.64 22.42 -11.95
N LYS A 55 3.80 22.01 -11.44
CA LYS A 55 5.04 22.82 -11.51
C LYS A 55 5.50 23.13 -12.93
N ARG A 56 5.29 22.20 -13.87
CA ARG A 56 5.64 22.36 -15.28
C ARG A 56 4.61 23.16 -16.08
N GLY A 57 3.49 23.55 -15.47
CA GLY A 57 2.41 24.28 -16.15
C GLY A 57 1.68 23.44 -17.21
N THR A 58 1.77 22.11 -17.16
CA THR A 58 1.17 21.21 -18.16
C THR A 58 -0.30 20.89 -17.89
N LEU A 59 -0.91 21.55 -16.89
CA LEU A 59 -2.31 21.37 -16.51
C LEU A 59 -2.97 22.74 -16.35
N SER A 60 -4.16 22.88 -16.91
CA SER A 60 -5.04 24.03 -16.67
C SER A 60 -5.58 24.03 -15.24
N ARG A 61 -6.06 25.19 -14.77
CA ARG A 61 -6.66 25.34 -13.43
C ARG A 61 -7.82 24.38 -13.18
N GLY A 62 -8.65 24.13 -14.20
CA GLY A 62 -9.76 23.18 -14.12
C GLY A 62 -9.30 21.73 -13.98
N GLU A 63 -8.25 21.34 -14.69
CA GLU A 63 -7.65 20.00 -14.59
C GLU A 63 -7.00 19.78 -13.22
N ILE A 64 -6.34 20.80 -12.68
CA ILE A 64 -5.76 20.74 -11.31
C ILE A 64 -6.85 20.46 -10.27
N GLN A 65 -7.99 21.17 -10.36
CA GLN A 65 -9.12 20.94 -9.45
C GLN A 65 -9.70 19.53 -9.60
N LYS A 66 -9.98 19.09 -10.82
CA LYS A 66 -10.51 17.74 -11.08
C LYS A 66 -9.56 16.67 -10.53
N LEU A 67 -8.26 16.80 -10.77
CA LEU A 67 -7.24 15.88 -10.27
C LEU A 67 -7.22 15.83 -8.74
N GLY A 68 -7.27 16.99 -8.07
CA GLY A 68 -7.33 17.07 -6.61
C GLY A 68 -8.58 16.39 -6.03
N LEU A 69 -9.75 16.60 -6.65
CA LEU A 69 -11.00 15.94 -6.25
C LEU A 69 -10.92 14.42 -6.40
N SER A 70 -10.39 13.92 -7.53
CA SER A 70 -10.22 12.49 -7.77
C SER A 70 -9.26 11.85 -6.76
N LEU A 71 -8.11 12.46 -6.48
CA LEU A 71 -7.15 11.93 -5.50
C LEU A 71 -7.73 11.92 -4.07
N LYS A 72 -8.51 12.96 -3.72
CA LYS A 72 -9.22 13.01 -2.43
C LYS A 72 -10.29 11.91 -2.33
N ALA A 73 -11.00 11.61 -3.42
CA ALA A 73 -11.98 10.53 -3.45
C ALA A 73 -11.33 9.16 -3.25
N VAL A 74 -10.18 8.91 -3.91
CA VAL A 74 -9.39 7.68 -3.70
C VAL A 74 -8.95 7.57 -2.23
N LYS A 75 -8.37 8.63 -1.66
CA LYS A 75 -7.95 8.65 -0.25
C LYS A 75 -9.12 8.35 0.70
N LYS A 76 -10.28 8.93 0.44
CA LYS A 76 -11.49 8.66 1.24
C LYS A 76 -11.90 7.19 1.16
N LYS A 77 -11.87 6.59 -0.04
CA LYS A 77 -12.23 5.18 -0.22
C LYS A 77 -11.26 4.24 0.50
N ILE A 78 -9.96 4.54 0.48
CA ILE A 78 -8.95 3.80 1.26
C ILE A 78 -9.32 3.81 2.75
N LYS A 79 -9.65 5.00 3.30
CA LYS A 79 -10.08 5.15 4.70
C LYS A 79 -11.32 4.36 5.06
N GLU A 80 -12.31 4.35 4.17
CA GLU A 80 -13.54 3.55 4.37
C GLU A 80 -13.23 2.06 4.43
N ILE A 81 -12.34 1.56 3.57
CA ILE A 81 -11.96 0.14 3.53
C ILE A 81 -11.08 -0.22 4.74
N GLN A 82 -10.13 0.64 5.11
CA GLN A 82 -9.35 0.49 6.35
C GLN A 82 -10.23 0.29 7.57
N ALA A 83 -11.30 1.09 7.72
CA ALA A 83 -12.26 0.95 8.82
C ALA A 83 -13.01 -0.39 8.80
N ILE A 84 -13.32 -0.94 7.63
CA ILE A 84 -13.98 -2.25 7.49
C ILE A 84 -13.07 -3.38 8.00
N PHE A 85 -11.77 -3.31 7.68
CA PHE A 85 -10.81 -4.34 8.04
C PHE A 85 -10.09 -4.10 9.39
N GLY A 86 -10.31 -2.94 10.01
CA GLY A 86 -9.65 -2.53 11.25
C GLY A 86 -8.15 -2.30 11.07
N ILE A 87 -7.76 -1.68 9.95
CA ILE A 87 -6.36 -1.42 9.57
C ILE A 87 -6.05 0.06 9.80
N GLU A 88 -5.02 0.35 10.59
CA GLU A 88 -4.58 1.73 10.84
C GLU A 88 -3.72 2.29 9.68
N ASP A 89 -3.44 3.60 9.68
CA ASP A 89 -2.64 4.22 8.60
C ASP A 89 -1.18 3.78 8.62
N GLU A 90 -0.61 3.68 9.81
CA GLU A 90 0.78 3.32 10.03
C GLU A 90 1.05 1.90 9.53
N GLU A 91 0.02 1.05 9.54
CA GLU A 91 0.08 -0.30 9.05
C GLU A 91 0.19 -0.39 7.52
N LEU A 92 -0.23 0.64 6.78
CA LEU A 92 -0.04 0.64 5.34
C LEU A 92 1.44 0.81 4.98
N ASN A 93 2.27 1.36 5.88
CA ASN A 93 3.70 1.46 5.66
C ASN A 93 4.40 0.13 5.91
N LEU A 94 4.61 -0.61 4.81
CA LEU A 94 5.18 -1.94 4.88
C LEU A 94 6.68 -1.91 5.15
N ASP A 95 7.12 -2.65 6.17
CA ASP A 95 8.53 -2.98 6.39
C ASP A 95 8.97 -4.08 5.42
N LEU A 96 9.93 -3.74 4.54
CA LEU A 96 10.53 -4.64 3.56
C LEU A 96 11.86 -5.23 4.06
N GLY A 97 12.15 -5.11 5.36
CA GLY A 97 13.37 -5.56 6.00
C GLY A 97 14.60 -4.78 5.51
N PRO A 98 15.58 -5.41 4.84
CA PRO A 98 16.81 -4.75 4.41
C PRO A 98 16.58 -3.65 3.36
N LEU A 99 15.42 -3.62 2.69
CA LEU A 99 15.05 -2.56 1.75
C LEU A 99 14.44 -1.33 2.46
N GLY A 100 14.22 -1.41 3.78
CA GLY A 100 13.59 -0.38 4.59
C GLY A 100 12.07 -0.37 4.46
N ASN A 101 11.45 0.75 4.85
CA ASN A 101 10.01 0.93 4.77
C ASN A 101 9.58 1.42 3.38
N LEU A 102 8.43 0.96 2.91
CA LEU A 102 7.90 1.31 1.59
C LEU A 102 7.52 2.80 1.47
N MET A 103 7.10 3.43 2.58
CA MET A 103 6.41 4.72 2.60
C MET A 103 6.96 5.74 3.60
#